data_AF-A0A946F7P0-F1
#
_entry.id   AF-A0A946F7P0-F1
#
_cell.length_a   1.000
_cell.length_b   1.000
_cell.length_c   1.000
_cell.angle_alpha   90.00
_cell.angle_beta   90.00
_cell.angle_gamma   90.00
#
_symmetry.space_group_name_H-M   'P 1'
#
loop_
_entity.id
_entity.type
_entity.pdbx_description
1 polymer ?
#
loop_
_entity_poly.entity_id
_entity_poly.type
_entity_poly.pdbx_seq_one_letter_code
_entity_poly.pdbx_strand_id
1 'polypeptide(L)'
;MGAPEGEAEVVLDVNSLLFGRTVRGIIEGDSIADVFIPQLIELYRQGRFLFDMLISFYDLADINQAAADSESGKVIKPVLRMPAL
;
A
#
# COMPACT_ATOMS: atom_id res chain seq x y z
N MET A 1 0.46 -10.23 -2.80
CA MET A 1 -0.18 -9.09 -3.49
C MET A 1 -1.66 -9.13 -3.13
N GLY A 2 -2.28 -8.00 -2.79
CA GLY A 2 -3.68 -7.96 -2.31
C GLY A 2 -4.75 -8.22 -3.37
N ALA A 3 -4.39 -8.80 -4.51
CA ALA A 3 -5.32 -9.23 -5.54
C ALA A 3 -5.83 -10.64 -5.19
N PRO A 4 -7.10 -10.96 -5.50
CA PRO A 4 -7.60 -12.31 -5.33
C PRO A 4 -6.82 -13.32 -6.18
N GLU A 5 -6.62 -14.52 -5.65
CA GLU A 5 -5.99 -15.62 -6.38
C GLU A 5 -6.98 -16.28 -7.35
N GLY A 6 -6.56 -16.49 -8.60
CA GLY A 6 -7.34 -17.23 -9.60
C GLY A 6 -8.62 -16.52 -10.08
N GLU A 7 -9.62 -17.32 -10.45
CA GLU A 7 -10.95 -16.84 -10.87
C GLU A 7 -11.82 -16.59 -9.64
N ALA A 8 -11.67 -15.41 -9.03
CA ALA A 8 -12.52 -15.01 -7.91
C ALA A 8 -13.83 -14.36 -8.39
N GLU A 9 -14.95 -14.92 -7.96
CA GLU A 9 -16.28 -14.38 -8.21
C GLU A 9 -16.82 -13.63 -6.98
N VAL A 10 -17.66 -12.63 -7.21
CA VAL A 10 -18.41 -11.94 -6.15
C VAL A 10 -19.90 -11.91 -6.48
N VAL A 11 -20.73 -12.32 -5.51
CA VAL A 11 -22.19 -12.24 -5.61
C VAL A 11 -22.65 -10.93 -4.98
N LEU A 12 -23.41 -10.14 -5.74
CA LEU A 12 -23.93 -8.84 -5.29
C LEU A 12 -25.45 -8.89 -5.23
N ASP A 13 -26.02 -8.37 -4.14
CA ASP A 13 -27.46 -8.10 -4.08
C ASP A 13 -27.78 -6.88 -4.95
N VAL A 14 -28.55 -7.09 -6.01
CA VAL A 14 -28.93 -6.02 -6.95
C VAL A 14 -29.72 -4.92 -6.25
N ASN A 15 -30.57 -5.25 -5.27
CA ASN A 15 -31.33 -4.24 -4.51
C ASN A 15 -30.40 -3.32 -3.71
N SER A 16 -29.26 -3.85 -3.26
CA SER A 16 -28.24 -3.06 -2.57
C SER A 16 -27.51 -2.08 -3.50
N LEU A 17 -27.61 -2.23 -4.82
CA LEU A 17 -27.00 -1.35 -5.82
C LEU A 17 -27.98 -0.33 -6.39
N LEU A 18 -29.28 -0.60 -6.30
CA LEU A 18 -30.32 0.38 -6.63
C LEU A 18 -30.09 1.66 -5.79
N PHE A 19 -30.50 2.81 -6.33
CA PHE A 19 -30.26 4.15 -5.77
C PHE A 19 -28.83 4.71 -5.93
N GLY A 20 -28.09 4.26 -6.95
CA GLY A 20 -26.89 4.97 -7.44
C GLY A 20 -25.59 4.57 -6.75
N ARG A 21 -25.55 3.43 -6.05
CA ARG A 21 -24.29 2.87 -5.52
C ARG A 21 -23.47 2.26 -6.66
N THR A 22 -22.14 2.31 -6.53
CA THR A 22 -21.21 1.79 -7.54
C THR A 22 -20.23 0.80 -6.91
N VAL A 23 -19.95 -0.30 -7.62
CA VAL A 23 -18.87 -1.23 -7.31
C VAL A 23 -17.80 -1.07 -8.38
N ARG A 24 -16.54 -0.87 -7.97
CA ARG A 24 -15.41 -0.64 -8.88
C ARG A 24 -14.18 -1.40 -8.39
N GLY A 25 -13.55 -2.16 -9.29
CA GLY A 25 -12.24 -2.74 -9.06
C GLY A 25 -11.13 -1.69 -9.24
N ILE A 26 -10.14 -1.70 -8.38
CA ILE A 26 -8.98 -0.79 -8.42
C ILE A 26 -7.72 -1.64 -8.19
N ILE A 27 -6.75 -1.51 -9.08
CA ILE A 27 -5.43 -2.12 -8.94
C ILE A 27 -4.44 -0.98 -8.69
N GLU A 28 -3.66 -1.07 -7.62
CA GLU A 28 -2.54 -0.14 -7.33
C GLU A 28 -2.93 1.36 -7.41
N GLY A 29 -4.15 1.68 -6.99
CA GLY A 29 -4.67 3.06 -6.98
C GLY A 29 -5.13 3.59 -8.34
N ASP A 30 -5.16 2.76 -9.40
CA ASP A 30 -5.60 3.13 -10.77
C ASP A 30 -4.89 4.41 -11.28
N SER A 31 -3.57 4.45 -11.05
CA SER A 31 -2.76 5.64 -11.28
C SER A 31 -1.68 5.41 -12.35
N ILE A 32 -1.27 6.50 -13.01
CA ILE A 32 -0.06 6.50 -13.86
C ILE A 32 1.14 6.77 -12.95
N ALA A 33 1.89 5.74 -12.61
CA ALA A 33 2.96 5.80 -11.62
C ALA A 33 4.00 6.91 -11.90
N ASP A 34 4.44 7.05 -13.15
CA ASP A 34 5.42 8.06 -13.59
C ASP A 34 4.94 9.50 -13.38
N VAL A 35 3.64 9.72 -13.29
CA VAL A 35 3.03 11.03 -13.01
C VAL A 35 2.72 11.17 -11.53
N PHE A 36 2.14 10.13 -10.92
CA PHE A 36 1.58 10.20 -9.58
C PHE A 36 2.64 10.15 -8.48
N ILE A 37 3.69 9.32 -8.63
CA ILE A 37 4.78 9.24 -7.64
C ILE A 37 5.50 10.59 -7.47
N PRO A 38 5.91 11.31 -8.55
CA PRO A 38 6.48 12.65 -8.40
C PRO A 38 5.56 13.64 -7.67
N GLN A 39 4.24 13.57 -7.89
CA GLN A 39 3.27 14.41 -7.19
C GLN A 39 3.21 14.10 -5.69
N LEU A 40 3.24 12.82 -5.30
CA LEU A 40 3.27 12.42 -3.89
C LEU A 40 4.57 12.88 -3.19
N ILE A 41 5.70 12.81 -3.89
CA ILE A 41 6.99 13.33 -3.38
C ILE A 41 6.90 14.84 -3.14
N GLU A 42 6.29 15.58 -4.07
CA GLU A 42 6.12 17.02 -3.91
C GLU A 42 5.21 17.35 -2.71
N LEU A 43 4.11 16.63 -2.54
CA LEU A 43 3.23 16.78 -1.38
C LEU A 43 3.96 16.48 -0.06
N TYR A 44 4.84 15.47 -0.04
CA TYR A 44 5.69 15.17 1.12
C TYR A 44 6.64 16.33 1.45
N ARG A 45 7.33 16.88 0.44
CA ARG A 45 8.24 18.03 0.61
C ARG A 45 7.51 19.29 1.11
N GLN A 46 6.23 19.44 0.76
CA GLN A 46 5.37 20.50 1.26
C GLN A 46 4.81 20.25 2.68
N GLY A 47 5.14 19.10 3.30
CA GLY A 47 4.59 18.70 4.60
C GLY A 47 3.11 18.29 4.56
N ARG A 48 2.56 18.02 3.37
CA ARG A 48 1.14 17.71 3.14
C ARG A 48 0.87 16.20 3.01
N PHE A 49 1.93 15.39 2.90
CA PHE A 49 1.83 13.94 2.81
C PHE A 49 2.95 13.25 3.60
N LEU A 50 2.80 13.20 4.92
CA LEU A 50 3.79 12.72 5.89
C LEU A 50 3.85 11.19 5.99
N PHE A 51 4.15 10.51 4.88
CA PHE A 51 4.19 9.04 4.82
C PHE A 51 5.37 8.43 5.59
N ASP A 52 6.42 9.22 5.84
CA ASP A 52 7.62 8.82 6.57
C ASP A 52 7.34 8.45 8.03
N MET A 53 6.26 8.99 8.62
CA MET A 53 5.79 8.59 9.96
C MET A 53 5.36 7.11 10.05
N LEU A 54 5.11 6.45 8.92
CA LEU A 54 4.73 5.04 8.87
C LEU A 54 5.95 4.11 8.82
N ILE A 55 7.15 4.67 8.61
CA ILE A 55 8.36 3.91 8.31
C ILE A 55 9.07 3.50 9.60
N SER A 56 9.52 2.25 9.66
CA SER A 56 10.56 1.80 10.60
C SER A 56 11.71 1.17 9.84
N PHE A 57 12.94 1.56 10.18
CA PHE A 57 14.13 1.10 9.49
C PHE A 57 14.73 -0.13 10.16
N TYR A 58 15.18 -1.06 9.32
CA TYR A 58 15.91 -2.26 9.70
C TYR A 58 17.14 -2.39 8.81
N ASP A 59 18.22 -2.98 9.31
CA ASP A 59 19.32 -3.40 8.45
C ASP A 59 18.92 -4.67 7.69
N LEU A 60 19.51 -4.91 6.51
CA LEU A 60 19.19 -6.10 5.70
C LEU A 60 19.36 -7.42 6.47
N ALA A 61 20.30 -7.49 7.41
CA ALA A 61 20.52 -8.66 8.27
C ALA A 61 19.30 -9.00 9.15
N ASP A 62 18.46 -8.01 9.47
CA ASP A 62 17.30 -8.14 10.34
C ASP A 62 15.98 -8.35 9.57
N ILE A 63 16.05 -8.78 8.31
CA ILE A 63 14.87 -8.95 7.43
C ILE A 63 13.77 -9.81 8.07
N ASN A 64 14.12 -10.86 8.81
CA ASN A 64 13.14 -11.73 9.48
C ASN A 64 12.44 -11.00 10.63
N GLN A 65 13.15 -10.14 11.36
CA GLN A 65 12.54 -9.32 12.41
C GLN A 65 11.62 -8.25 11.79
N ALA A 66 12.04 -7.63 10.69
CA ALA A 66 11.24 -6.66 9.95
C ALA A 66 9.92 -7.29 9.46
N ALA A 67 9.96 -8.53 8.96
CA ALA A 67 8.78 -9.28 8.55
C ALA A 67 7.86 -9.58 9.74
N ALA A 68 8.39 -10.13 10.84
CA ALA A 68 7.61 -10.46 12.04
C ALA A 68 6.96 -9.21 12.68
N ASP A 69 7.68 -8.10 12.74
CA ASP A 69 7.15 -6.82 13.24
C ASP A 69 6.04 -6.27 12.33
N SER A 70 6.11 -6.49 11.01
CA SER A 70 5.06 -6.12 10.06
C SER A 70 3.82 -7.01 10.18
N GLU A 71 4.00 -8.33 10.29
CA GLU A 71 2.92 -9.31 10.38
C GLU A 71 2.14 -9.18 11.69
N SER A 72 2.84 -8.90 12.79
CA SER A 72 2.21 -8.63 14.09
C SER A 72 1.51 -7.28 14.18
N GLY A 73 1.69 -6.41 13.18
CA GLY A 73 1.16 -5.04 13.17
C GLY A 73 1.91 -4.07 14.09
N LYS A 74 3.02 -4.50 14.70
CA LYS A 74 3.89 -3.63 15.52
C LYS A 74 4.49 -2.49 14.68
N VAL A 75 4.80 -2.75 13.42
CA VAL A 75 5.27 -1.77 12.44
C VAL A 75 4.34 -1.74 11.23
N ILE A 76 4.05 -0.53 10.74
CA ILE A 76 3.18 -0.33 9.57
C ILE A 76 3.94 -0.57 8.26
N LYS A 77 5.11 0.06 8.09
CA LYS A 77 5.93 -0.10 6.88
C LYS A 77 7.41 -0.29 7.22
N PRO A 78 7.92 -1.53 7.25
CA PRO A 78 9.36 -1.74 7.36
C PRO A 78 10.07 -1.28 6.07
N VAL A 79 11.23 -0.64 6.22
CA VAL A 79 12.15 -0.29 5.13
C VAL A 79 13.54 -0.86 5.46
N LEU A 80 14.04 -1.73 4.56
CA LEU A 80 15.35 -2.33 4.70
C LEU A 80 16.44 -1.38 4.18
N ARG A 81 17.48 -1.16 4.97
CA ARG A 81 18.69 -0.48 4.54
C ARG A 81 19.62 -1.49 3.87
N MET A 82 19.95 -1.20 2.61
CA MET A 82 20.89 -2.00 1.85
C MET A 82 22.33 -1.64 2.26
N PRO A 83 23.25 -2.61 2.36
CA PRO A 83 24.66 -2.32 2.56
C PRO A 83 25.20 -1.50 1.38
N ALA A 84 26.19 -0.64 1.65
CA ALA A 84 26.92 0.02 0.57
C ALA A 84 27.66 -1.03 -0.28
N LEU A 85 27.72 -0.77 -1.59
CA LEU A 85 28.49 -1.57 -2.56
C LEU A 85 30.00 -1.42 -2.34
#